data_AF-A0A453RHF1-F1
#
_entry.id   AF-A0A453RHF1-F1
#
_cell.length_a   1.000
_cell.length_b   1.000
_cell.length_c   1.000
_cell.angle_alpha   90.00
_cell.angle_beta   90.00
_cell.angle_gamma   90.00
#
_symmetry.space_group_name_H-M   'P 1'
#
loop_
_entity.id
_entity.type
_entity.pdbx_description
1 polymer ?
#
loop_
_entity_poly.entity_id
_entity_poly.type
_entity_poly.pdbx_seq_one_letter_code
_entity_poly.pdbx_strand_id
1 'polypeptide(L)'
;QDDGGGMSPEYLRHCLSFGFSNKCTNSSIGQYGNGFKTSTMRLGADAIIFSCRKANRLTRSVGLLSYTFLKGTGCDDILVPVVDYEFDPSSRNFKRIMDRGEKHFSSNLSTLLRWSQFSTEDDLLNQFEDMGCHGTKIVVFNLWLNDVDEMELDFTTDDEDIMMSGAPKIPEERAKVKRLNHMHIANRFRYSLRVYASILYLRLPQHFKVILCGRTVEPHHIIKDLIYRECIKYQPQVGTSVQVDVITSIGFLKGAPHLDIYGFNVYHRNRLILPFWAAGSERGRGRGIAGVLEANFIRPTHDKQDFEKTELFQRLETRLKDMTME
;
A
#
# COMPACT_ATOMS: atom_id res chain seq x y z
N GLN A 1 2.57 -11.42 0.72
CA GLN A 1 3.65 -12.12 0.01
C GLN A 1 3.65 -11.66 -1.44
N ASP A 2 4.83 -11.51 -2.02
CA ASP A 2 5.05 -11.22 -3.43
C ASP A 2 6.11 -12.16 -4.01
N ASP A 3 6.04 -12.36 -5.32
CA ASP A 3 7.00 -13.08 -6.16
C ASP A 3 7.99 -12.13 -6.86
N GLY A 4 8.20 -10.93 -6.29
CA GLY A 4 9.14 -9.95 -6.82
C GLY A 4 10.60 -10.39 -6.72
N GLY A 5 11.53 -9.48 -7.02
CA GLY A 5 12.96 -9.80 -7.06
C GLY A 5 13.62 -10.13 -5.70
N GLY A 6 12.90 -9.95 -4.59
CA GLY A 6 13.42 -10.13 -3.23
C GLY A 6 14.57 -9.19 -2.87
N MET A 7 15.21 -9.46 -1.72
CA MET A 7 16.30 -8.66 -1.17
C MET A 7 17.52 -9.54 -0.89
N SER A 8 18.72 -8.97 -1.11
CA SER A 8 19.95 -9.58 -0.56
C SER A 8 20.03 -9.31 0.95
N PRO A 9 20.91 -10.02 1.68
CA PRO A 9 21.19 -9.75 3.10
C PRO A 9 21.43 -8.27 3.43
N GLU A 10 22.16 -7.56 2.58
CA GLU A 10 22.43 -6.13 2.72
C GLU A 10 21.16 -5.28 2.48
N TYR A 11 20.41 -5.56 1.41
CA TYR A 11 19.19 -4.82 1.11
C TYR A 11 18.10 -5.04 2.16
N LEU A 12 18.03 -6.21 2.80
CA LEU A 12 17.12 -6.41 3.93
C LEU A 12 17.48 -5.48 5.10
N ARG A 13 18.78 -5.35 5.42
CA ARG A 13 19.23 -4.40 6.47
C ARG A 13 18.88 -2.97 6.10
N HIS A 14 19.12 -2.54 4.86
CA HIS A 14 18.67 -1.22 4.39
C HIS A 14 17.14 -1.05 4.46
N CYS A 15 16.38 -2.11 4.17
CA CYS A 15 14.92 -2.11 4.27
C CYS A 15 14.44 -1.91 5.71
N LEU A 16 15.21 -2.38 6.71
CA LEU A 16 14.88 -2.25 8.13
C LEU A 16 15.47 -0.96 8.75
N SER A 17 16.48 -0.35 8.14
CA SER A 17 17.06 0.94 8.55
C SER A 17 16.35 2.16 7.95
N PHE A 18 16.20 3.26 8.68
CA PHE A 18 15.53 4.48 8.18
C PHE A 18 16.33 5.21 7.09
N GLY A 19 15.62 5.86 6.16
CA GLY A 19 16.21 6.77 5.17
C GLY A 19 16.88 6.14 3.95
N PHE A 20 17.01 4.82 3.87
CA PHE A 20 17.63 4.16 2.71
C PHE A 20 16.63 3.93 1.57
N SER A 21 16.91 4.49 0.39
CA SER A 21 16.20 4.15 -0.85
C SER A 21 17.09 4.35 -2.08
N ASN A 22 17.35 3.27 -2.82
CA ASN A 22 18.07 3.30 -4.09
C ASN A 22 17.13 3.35 -5.30
N LYS A 23 15.86 3.76 -5.09
CA LYS A 23 14.84 3.75 -6.14
C LYS A 23 14.97 4.98 -7.03
N CYS A 24 14.82 4.78 -8.34
CA CYS A 24 14.83 5.89 -9.29
C CYS A 24 13.71 6.89 -8.96
N THR A 25 14.10 8.14 -8.73
CA THR A 25 13.22 9.22 -8.26
C THR A 25 12.11 9.59 -9.23
N ASN A 26 12.11 9.11 -10.49
CA ASN A 26 11.14 9.48 -11.52
C ASN A 26 10.15 8.37 -11.90
N SER A 27 10.44 7.10 -11.61
CA SER A 27 9.60 5.96 -12.02
C SER A 27 9.02 5.17 -10.86
N SER A 28 9.52 5.38 -9.64
CA SER A 28 9.12 4.63 -8.46
C SER A 28 8.11 5.38 -7.59
N ILE A 29 7.18 4.62 -7.00
CA ILE A 29 6.23 5.11 -5.99
C ILE A 29 6.94 5.36 -4.64
N GLY A 30 7.88 4.49 -4.26
CA GLY A 30 8.65 4.62 -3.02
C GLY A 30 9.90 5.46 -3.23
N GLN A 31 10.11 6.47 -2.38
CA GLN A 31 11.26 7.38 -2.45
C GLN A 31 11.90 7.64 -1.08
N TYR A 32 11.09 7.71 -0.02
CA TYR A 32 11.55 8.18 1.30
C TYR A 32 12.24 7.12 2.18
N GLY A 33 12.25 5.85 1.78
CA GLY A 33 12.85 4.77 2.59
C GLY A 33 12.10 4.42 3.90
N ASN A 34 10.93 5.03 4.16
CA ASN A 34 10.23 4.88 5.44
C ASN A 34 8.95 4.03 5.38
N GLY A 35 8.31 3.94 4.22
CA GLY A 35 6.95 3.39 4.09
C GLY A 35 6.77 2.00 4.68
N PHE A 36 7.76 1.11 4.56
CA PHE A 36 7.69 -0.22 5.17
C PHE A 36 7.54 -0.14 6.70
N LYS A 37 8.47 0.56 7.38
CA LYS A 37 8.50 0.63 8.85
C LYS A 37 7.26 1.31 9.40
N THR A 38 6.86 2.44 8.80
CA THR A 38 5.71 3.19 9.28
C THR A 38 4.41 2.42 9.09
N SER A 39 4.26 1.71 7.97
CA SER A 39 3.04 0.94 7.71
C SER A 39 2.95 -0.34 8.54
N THR A 40 4.04 -1.09 8.72
CA THR A 40 4.00 -2.29 9.56
C THR A 40 3.72 -1.94 11.01
N MET A 41 4.40 -0.92 11.55
CA MET A 41 4.19 -0.46 12.93
C MET A 41 2.82 0.21 13.14
N ARG A 42 2.18 0.72 12.08
CA ARG A 42 0.79 1.19 12.15
C ARG A 42 -0.22 0.04 12.18
N LEU A 43 0.10 -1.12 11.61
CA LEU A 43 -0.81 -2.27 11.56
C LEU A 43 -0.73 -3.14 12.81
N GLY A 44 0.47 -3.35 13.35
CA GLY A 44 0.68 -4.13 14.56
C GLY A 44 1.99 -3.80 15.25
N ALA A 45 2.18 -4.33 16.45
CA ALA A 45 3.37 -4.11 17.25
C ALA A 45 4.61 -4.80 16.65
N ASP A 46 4.42 -5.90 15.91
CA ASP A 46 5.53 -6.75 15.49
C ASP A 46 5.37 -7.20 14.03
N ALA A 47 6.48 -7.25 13.30
CA ALA A 47 6.54 -7.72 11.93
C ALA A 47 7.80 -8.52 11.67
N ILE A 48 7.65 -9.69 11.05
CA ILE A 48 8.74 -10.54 10.59
C ILE A 48 8.75 -10.60 9.06
N ILE A 49 9.94 -10.51 8.49
CA ILE A 49 10.18 -10.38 7.06
C ILE A 49 11.03 -11.56 6.62
N PHE A 50 10.54 -12.28 5.63
CA PHE A 50 11.25 -13.33 4.90
C PHE A 50 11.52 -12.81 3.50
N SER A 51 12.77 -12.81 3.06
CA SER A 51 13.12 -12.43 1.70
C SER A 51 14.08 -13.42 1.07
N CYS A 52 13.78 -13.81 -0.16
CA CYS A 52 14.57 -14.74 -0.94
C CYS A 52 15.00 -14.04 -2.22
N ARG A 53 16.27 -14.16 -2.60
CA ARG A 53 16.79 -13.57 -3.83
C ARG A 53 17.75 -14.53 -4.52
N LYS A 54 17.46 -14.83 -5.79
CA LYS A 54 18.37 -15.50 -6.71
C LYS A 54 19.04 -14.47 -7.61
N ALA A 55 20.26 -14.09 -7.26
CA ALA A 55 21.16 -13.35 -8.15
C ALA A 55 22.28 -14.32 -8.59
N ASN A 56 23.53 -14.02 -8.23
CA ASN A 56 24.66 -14.95 -8.44
C ASN A 56 24.55 -16.18 -7.53
N ARG A 57 24.03 -15.99 -6.31
CA ARG A 57 23.78 -17.03 -5.31
C ARG A 57 22.35 -16.88 -4.80
N LEU A 58 21.78 -17.98 -4.31
CA LEU A 58 20.44 -17.99 -3.73
C LEU A 58 20.57 -17.72 -2.22
N THR A 59 20.11 -16.54 -1.80
CA THR A 59 20.14 -16.13 -0.39
C THR A 59 18.74 -16.04 0.18
N ARG A 60 18.59 -16.43 1.44
CA ARG A 60 17.36 -16.28 2.23
C ARG A 60 17.71 -15.48 3.49
N SER A 61 16.90 -14.47 3.79
CA SER A 61 17.12 -13.61 4.94
C SER A 61 15.84 -13.48 5.74
N VAL A 62 15.96 -13.54 7.06
CA VAL A 62 14.86 -13.33 8.00
C VAL A 62 15.20 -12.16 8.90
N GLY A 63 14.31 -11.18 8.98
CA GLY A 63 14.46 -10.01 9.86
C GLY A 63 13.22 -9.78 10.70
N LEU A 64 13.40 -9.29 11.93
CA LEU A 64 12.32 -8.98 12.85
C LEU A 64 12.35 -7.51 13.26
N LEU A 65 11.23 -6.84 13.05
CA LEU A 65 10.94 -5.51 13.58
C LEU A 65 9.88 -5.67 14.66
N SER A 66 10.28 -5.62 15.93
CA SER A 66 9.40 -5.98 17.05
C SER A 66 9.42 -4.93 18.15
N TYR A 67 8.30 -4.23 18.32
CA TYR A 67 8.09 -3.34 19.45
C TYR A 67 8.06 -4.12 20.77
N THR A 68 7.45 -5.32 20.75
CA THR A 68 7.32 -6.16 21.94
C THR A 68 8.67 -6.61 22.48
N PHE A 69 9.59 -7.02 21.59
CA PHE A 69 10.97 -7.33 21.92
C PHE A 69 11.67 -6.14 22.57
N LEU A 70 11.71 -4.99 21.88
CA LEU A 70 12.43 -3.81 22.34
C LEU A 70 11.93 -3.31 23.69
N LYS A 71 10.60 -3.27 23.88
CA LYS A 71 9.99 -2.89 25.15
C LYS A 71 10.24 -3.93 26.24
N GLY A 72 10.12 -5.21 25.91
CA GLY A 72 10.32 -6.31 26.86
C GLY A 72 11.75 -6.44 27.37
N THR A 73 12.74 -6.03 26.58
CA THR A 73 14.15 -6.01 26.98
C THR A 73 14.65 -4.65 27.47
N GLY A 74 13.80 -3.61 27.45
CA GLY A 74 14.17 -2.27 27.88
C GLY A 74 15.29 -1.65 27.04
N CYS A 75 15.31 -1.93 25.73
CA CYS A 75 16.33 -1.38 24.84
C CYS A 75 16.06 0.09 24.53
N ASP A 76 17.06 0.95 24.78
CA ASP A 76 17.02 2.37 24.39
C ASP A 76 17.31 2.57 22.89
N ASP A 77 18.04 1.63 22.28
CA ASP A 77 18.36 1.61 20.85
C ASP A 77 17.46 0.66 20.06
N ILE A 78 17.24 0.99 18.77
CA ILE A 78 16.50 0.13 17.85
C ILE A 78 17.38 -1.04 17.40
N LEU A 79 17.18 -2.19 18.03
CA LEU A 79 17.80 -3.45 17.65
C LEU A 79 16.90 -4.25 16.70
N VAL A 80 17.47 -4.69 15.58
CA VAL A 80 16.76 -5.45 14.54
C VAL A 80 17.48 -6.78 14.32
N PRO A 81 17.01 -7.90 14.90
CA PRO A 81 17.58 -9.21 14.67
C PRO A 81 17.42 -9.63 13.21
N VAL A 82 18.53 -10.04 12.59
CA VAL A 82 18.57 -10.53 11.21
C VAL A 82 19.47 -11.75 11.13
N VAL A 83 18.99 -12.81 10.46
CA VAL A 83 19.75 -14.01 10.10
C VAL A 83 19.71 -14.21 8.60
N ASP A 84 20.81 -14.71 8.05
CA ASP A 84 20.98 -14.90 6.62
C ASP A 84 21.46 -16.32 6.32
N TYR A 85 20.99 -16.86 5.22
CA TYR A 85 21.29 -18.19 4.73
C TYR A 85 21.65 -18.13 3.25
N GLU A 86 22.52 -19.04 2.86
CA GLU A 86 22.96 -19.19 1.49
C GLU A 86 22.85 -20.63 1.04
N PHE A 87 22.30 -20.83 -0.15
CA PHE A 87 22.23 -22.17 -0.72
C PHE A 87 23.62 -22.66 -1.09
N ASP A 88 24.00 -23.82 -0.56
CA ASP A 88 25.19 -24.55 -0.95
C ASP A 88 24.83 -25.68 -1.94
N PRO A 89 25.26 -25.58 -3.22
CA PRO A 89 25.05 -26.63 -4.20
C PRO A 89 25.65 -27.99 -3.80
N SER A 90 26.75 -28.01 -3.04
CA SER A 90 27.44 -29.23 -2.65
C SER A 90 26.67 -30.05 -1.63
N SER A 91 26.12 -29.40 -0.60
CA SER A 91 25.29 -30.08 0.41
C SER A 91 23.80 -30.11 0.06
N ARG A 92 23.39 -29.48 -1.05
CA ARG A 92 21.98 -29.25 -1.44
C ARG A 92 21.12 -28.70 -0.31
N ASN A 93 21.71 -27.85 0.53
CA ASN A 93 21.07 -27.31 1.71
C ASN A 93 21.49 -25.85 1.93
N PHE A 94 20.72 -25.12 2.71
CA PHE A 94 21.04 -23.76 3.12
C PHE A 94 22.03 -23.79 4.28
N LYS A 95 23.16 -23.10 4.11
CA LYS A 95 24.14 -22.85 5.15
C LYS A 95 23.90 -21.48 5.77
N ARG A 96 24.10 -21.38 7.07
CA ARG A 96 24.07 -20.11 7.82
C ARG A 96 25.21 -19.22 7.34
N ILE A 97 24.92 -17.96 7.05
CA ILE A 97 25.94 -16.95 6.77
C ILE A 97 26.39 -16.36 8.10
N MET A 98 27.66 -16.56 8.45
CA MET A 98 28.23 -16.20 9.75
C MET A 98 29.33 -15.13 9.64
N ASP A 99 29.22 -14.21 8.69
CA ASP A 99 30.23 -13.16 8.42
C ASP A 99 30.54 -12.29 9.65
N ARG A 100 29.58 -12.15 10.57
CA ARG A 100 29.71 -11.39 11.84
C ARG A 100 30.03 -12.28 13.05
N GLY A 101 30.34 -13.55 12.82
CA GLY A 101 30.63 -14.57 13.84
C GLY A 101 29.42 -15.36 14.31
N GLU A 102 29.68 -16.58 14.79
CA GLU A 102 28.67 -17.54 15.23
C GLU A 102 27.83 -17.00 16.40
N LYS A 103 28.46 -16.33 17.37
CA LYS A 103 27.75 -15.73 18.52
C LYS A 103 26.68 -14.72 18.09
N HIS A 104 27.00 -13.89 17.09
CA HIS A 104 26.06 -12.89 16.56
C HIS A 104 24.88 -13.57 15.86
N PHE A 105 25.15 -14.59 15.03
CA PHE A 105 24.10 -15.38 14.39
C PHE A 105 23.18 -16.05 15.41
N SER A 106 23.75 -16.76 16.39
CA SER A 106 23.01 -17.49 17.41
C SER A 106 22.18 -16.56 18.30
N SER A 107 22.67 -15.36 18.61
CA SER A 107 21.92 -14.35 19.36
C SER A 107 20.73 -13.79 18.56
N ASN A 108 20.90 -13.55 17.27
CA ASN A 108 19.80 -13.07 16.42
C ASN A 108 18.76 -14.17 16.21
N LEU A 109 19.20 -15.39 15.97
CA LEU A 109 18.31 -16.55 15.84
C LEU A 109 17.52 -16.76 17.13
N SER A 110 18.17 -16.79 18.29
CA SER A 110 17.45 -16.97 19.57
C SER A 110 16.42 -15.86 19.82
N THR A 111 16.71 -14.62 19.42
CA THR A 111 15.77 -13.51 19.51
C THR A 111 14.57 -13.71 18.58
N LEU A 112 14.82 -14.13 17.33
CA LEU A 112 13.75 -14.47 16.38
C LEU A 112 12.84 -15.57 16.92
N LEU A 113 13.43 -16.65 17.44
CA LEU A 113 12.66 -17.80 17.95
C LEU A 113 11.87 -17.48 19.22
N ARG A 114 12.35 -16.53 20.02
CA ARG A 114 11.68 -16.13 21.27
C ARG A 114 10.56 -15.11 21.07
N TRP A 115 10.73 -14.18 20.13
CA TRP A 115 9.84 -13.00 20.00
C TRP A 115 8.99 -13.00 18.72
N SER A 116 9.18 -13.98 17.82
CA SER A 116 8.29 -14.21 16.69
C SER A 116 7.29 -15.34 16.96
N GLN A 117 6.42 -15.61 16.00
CA GLN A 117 5.47 -16.73 16.06
C GLN A 117 6.12 -18.10 15.76
N PHE A 118 7.40 -18.13 15.41
CA PHE A 118 8.11 -19.34 14.97
C PHE A 118 9.07 -19.79 16.06
N SER A 119 8.95 -21.04 16.53
CA SER A 119 9.68 -21.54 17.70
C SER A 119 10.98 -22.24 17.34
N THR A 120 11.14 -22.70 16.09
CA THR A 120 12.34 -23.40 15.63
C THR A 120 12.94 -22.78 14.37
N GLU A 121 14.22 -23.06 14.10
CA GLU A 121 14.89 -22.63 12.87
C GLU A 121 14.24 -23.26 11.63
N ASP A 122 13.79 -24.51 11.75
CA ASP A 122 13.06 -25.19 10.68
C ASP A 122 11.73 -24.49 10.38
N ASP A 123 10.98 -24.03 11.39
CA ASP A 123 9.75 -23.25 11.20
C ASP A 123 9.99 -21.98 10.37
N LEU A 124 11.11 -21.29 10.62
CA LEU A 124 11.52 -20.11 9.85
C LEU A 124 11.88 -20.49 8.41
N LEU A 125 12.63 -21.57 8.21
CA LEU A 125 13.05 -22.03 6.89
C LEU A 125 11.86 -22.55 6.05
N ASN A 126 10.87 -23.15 6.69
CA ASN A 126 9.63 -23.63 6.06
C ASN A 126 8.81 -22.47 5.46
N GLN A 127 8.95 -21.25 5.98
CA GLN A 127 8.28 -20.06 5.40
C GLN A 127 8.77 -19.69 3.99
N PHE A 128 9.86 -20.30 3.50
CA PHE A 128 10.38 -20.08 2.16
C PHE A 128 9.98 -21.14 1.13
N GLU A 129 9.34 -22.25 1.53
CA GLU A 129 9.04 -23.37 0.62
C GLU A 129 8.11 -22.95 -0.53
N ASP A 130 7.14 -22.08 -0.24
CA ASP A 130 6.14 -21.55 -1.18
C ASP A 130 6.58 -20.27 -1.91
N MET A 131 7.72 -19.68 -1.54
CA MET A 131 8.21 -18.43 -2.14
C MET A 131 9.08 -18.62 -3.39
N GLY A 132 9.48 -19.85 -3.71
CA GLY A 132 10.39 -20.10 -4.84
C GLY A 132 11.79 -19.49 -4.65
N CYS A 133 12.40 -19.01 -5.73
CA CYS A 133 13.79 -18.51 -5.72
C CYS A 133 13.93 -16.99 -5.62
N HIS A 134 12.83 -16.26 -5.65
CA HIS A 134 12.79 -14.81 -5.46
C HIS A 134 11.43 -14.42 -4.86
N GLY A 135 11.42 -13.44 -3.96
CA GLY A 135 10.19 -12.92 -3.40
C GLY A 135 10.36 -12.37 -1.99
N THR A 136 9.29 -11.77 -1.46
CA THR A 136 9.23 -11.31 -0.07
C THR A 136 7.90 -11.70 0.58
N LYS A 137 7.97 -12.21 1.80
CA LYS A 137 6.81 -12.49 2.66
C LYS A 137 6.97 -11.66 3.94
N ILE A 138 5.94 -10.92 4.28
CA ILE A 138 5.89 -10.10 5.49
C ILE A 138 4.70 -10.62 6.29
N VAL A 139 4.93 -10.93 7.56
CA VAL A 139 3.90 -11.31 8.52
C VAL A 139 3.87 -10.24 9.59
N VAL A 140 2.76 -9.53 9.69
CA VAL A 140 2.51 -8.56 10.75
C VAL A 140 1.61 -9.23 11.78
N PHE A 141 1.96 -9.13 13.05
CA PHE A 141 1.26 -9.76 14.15
C PHE A 141 1.19 -8.84 15.37
N ASN A 142 0.42 -9.25 16.37
CA ASN A 142 0.02 -8.38 17.48
C ASN A 142 -0.60 -7.09 16.93
N LEU A 143 -1.64 -7.27 16.09
CA LEU A 143 -2.36 -6.18 15.45
C LEU A 143 -3.01 -5.28 16.50
N TRP A 144 -3.11 -4.00 16.18
CA TRP A 144 -3.67 -3.02 17.11
C TRP A 144 -5.18 -3.19 17.30
N LEU A 145 -5.60 -2.92 18.53
CA LEU A 145 -7.00 -2.77 18.89
C LEU A 145 -7.41 -1.30 18.74
N ASN A 146 -8.70 -1.06 18.53
CA ASN A 146 -9.30 0.27 18.55
C ASN A 146 -9.50 0.79 19.99
N ASP A 147 -10.05 1.98 20.13
CA ASP A 147 -10.30 2.62 21.44
C ASP A 147 -11.30 1.86 22.35
N VAL A 148 -11.95 0.82 21.82
CA VAL A 148 -12.94 -0.03 22.51
C VAL A 148 -12.39 -1.45 22.72
N ASP A 149 -11.07 -1.65 22.60
CA ASP A 149 -10.38 -2.94 22.73
C ASP A 149 -10.85 -4.02 21.75
N GLU A 150 -11.42 -3.63 20.60
CA GLU A 150 -11.76 -4.53 19.50
C GLU A 150 -10.71 -4.45 18.38
N MET A 151 -10.55 -5.51 17.60
CA MET A 151 -9.65 -5.49 16.43
C MET A 151 -10.03 -4.36 15.47
N GLU A 152 -9.08 -3.54 15.03
CA GLU A 152 -9.37 -2.46 14.06
C GLU A 152 -9.80 -3.02 12.69
N LEU A 153 -9.28 -4.21 12.35
CA LEU A 153 -9.58 -4.92 11.11
C LEU A 153 -10.50 -6.10 11.39
N ASP A 154 -11.57 -6.19 10.61
CA ASP A 154 -12.54 -7.28 10.61
C ASP A 154 -12.18 -8.29 9.51
N PHE A 155 -11.91 -9.52 9.92
CA PHE A 155 -11.55 -10.66 9.07
C PHE A 155 -12.70 -11.68 8.92
N THR A 156 -13.88 -11.38 9.47
CA THR A 156 -14.95 -12.36 9.69
C THR A 156 -16.24 -12.07 8.96
N THR A 157 -16.58 -10.80 8.73
CA THR A 157 -17.85 -10.45 8.08
C THR A 157 -17.90 -10.82 6.59
N ASP A 158 -16.76 -10.79 5.90
CA ASP A 158 -16.61 -11.18 4.50
C ASP A 158 -15.35 -12.02 4.36
N ASP A 159 -15.50 -13.30 3.98
CA ASP A 159 -14.39 -14.26 3.86
C ASP A 159 -13.45 -13.94 2.69
N GLU A 160 -13.90 -13.11 1.76
CA GLU A 160 -13.10 -12.61 0.66
C GLU A 160 -12.58 -11.18 0.91
N ASP A 161 -12.78 -10.55 2.07
CA ASP A 161 -12.31 -9.18 2.32
C ASP A 161 -11.60 -9.00 3.68
N ILE A 162 -10.95 -7.85 3.83
CA ILE A 162 -10.51 -7.33 5.12
C ILE A 162 -11.19 -5.98 5.26
N MET A 163 -12.08 -5.87 6.23
CA MET A 163 -12.89 -4.67 6.41
C MET A 163 -12.44 -3.86 7.63
N MET A 164 -12.83 -2.59 7.67
CA MET A 164 -12.71 -1.78 8.88
C MET A 164 -13.80 -2.17 9.86
N SER A 165 -13.45 -2.42 11.12
CA SER A 165 -14.42 -2.64 12.19
C SER A 165 -15.35 -1.43 12.33
N GLY A 166 -16.65 -1.68 12.51
CA GLY A 166 -17.67 -0.64 12.54
C GLY A 166 -18.10 -0.12 11.16
N ALA A 167 -17.77 -0.83 10.07
CA ALA A 167 -18.28 -0.53 8.74
C ALA A 167 -19.82 -0.34 8.76
N PRO A 168 -20.38 0.67 8.06
CA PRO A 168 -21.81 0.94 8.15
C PRO A 168 -22.62 -0.22 7.57
N LYS A 169 -23.70 -0.60 8.26
CA LYS A 169 -24.60 -1.66 7.78
C LYS A 169 -25.22 -1.28 6.43
N ILE A 170 -25.32 -2.25 5.53
CA ILE A 170 -25.94 -2.07 4.22
C ILE A 170 -27.42 -1.69 4.43
N PRO A 171 -27.88 -0.56 3.86
CA PRO A 171 -29.28 -0.15 3.98
C PRO A 171 -30.25 -1.17 3.40
N GLU A 172 -31.45 -1.28 4.00
CA GLU A 172 -32.52 -2.16 3.52
C GLU A 172 -32.89 -1.91 2.05
N GLU A 173 -33.33 -2.97 1.35
CA GLU A 173 -33.64 -2.96 -0.09
C GLU A 173 -34.67 -1.91 -0.52
N ARG A 174 -35.58 -1.53 0.38
CA ARG A 174 -36.65 -0.57 0.11
C ARG A 174 -36.12 0.83 -0.19
N ALA A 175 -34.90 1.17 0.25
CA ALA A 175 -34.26 2.46 0.00
C ALA A 175 -33.27 2.40 -1.18
N LYS A 176 -33.75 2.07 -2.38
CA LYS A 176 -32.92 1.83 -3.59
C LYS A 176 -31.82 2.88 -3.83
N VAL A 177 -32.14 4.17 -3.71
CA VAL A 177 -31.15 5.26 -3.92
C VAL A 177 -30.11 5.31 -2.79
N LYS A 178 -30.52 5.13 -1.53
CA LYS A 178 -29.57 5.08 -0.40
C LYS A 178 -28.64 3.87 -0.52
N ARG A 179 -29.18 2.72 -0.93
CA ARG A 179 -28.40 1.51 -1.19
C ARG A 179 -27.45 1.70 -2.38
N LEU A 180 -27.89 2.32 -3.47
CA LEU A 180 -27.04 2.62 -4.63
C LEU A 180 -25.86 3.51 -4.23
N ASN A 181 -26.11 4.57 -3.46
CA ASN A 181 -25.05 5.44 -2.93
C ASN A 181 -24.10 4.68 -1.99
N HIS A 182 -24.65 3.95 -1.02
CA HIS A 182 -23.85 3.20 -0.04
C HIS A 182 -22.95 2.15 -0.71
N MET A 183 -23.48 1.43 -1.70
CA MET A 183 -22.75 0.38 -2.42
C MET A 183 -21.74 0.92 -3.45
N HIS A 184 -21.78 2.22 -3.76
CA HIS A 184 -20.87 2.81 -4.72
C HIS A 184 -19.43 2.80 -4.21
N ILE A 185 -18.48 2.64 -5.14
CA ILE A 185 -17.05 2.53 -4.83
C ILE A 185 -16.54 3.69 -3.98
N ALA A 186 -16.97 4.92 -4.28
CA ALA A 186 -16.65 6.15 -3.55
C ALA A 186 -17.01 6.13 -2.05
N ASN A 187 -17.86 5.20 -1.61
CA ASN A 187 -18.20 5.01 -0.20
C ASN A 187 -17.55 3.74 0.35
N ARG A 188 -17.61 2.64 -0.42
CA ARG A 188 -17.08 1.34 -0.02
C ARG A 188 -15.57 1.31 0.20
N PHE A 189 -14.77 2.06 -0.56
CA PHE A 189 -13.31 2.02 -0.43
C PHE A 189 -12.81 2.42 0.98
N ARG A 190 -13.62 3.15 1.76
CA ARG A 190 -13.25 3.60 3.11
C ARG A 190 -13.20 2.48 4.12
N TYR A 191 -13.87 1.36 3.86
CA TYR A 191 -14.01 0.27 4.81
C TYR A 191 -13.82 -1.13 4.22
N SER A 192 -13.63 -1.26 2.90
CA SER A 192 -13.36 -2.53 2.23
C SER A 192 -11.98 -2.46 1.55
N LEU A 193 -11.05 -3.31 2.00
CA LEU A 193 -9.71 -3.37 1.42
C LEU A 193 -9.76 -3.86 -0.03
N ARG A 194 -10.63 -4.82 -0.35
CA ARG A 194 -10.84 -5.31 -1.72
C ARG A 194 -11.22 -4.17 -2.67
N VAL A 195 -12.16 -3.33 -2.25
CA VAL A 195 -12.62 -2.19 -3.05
C VAL A 195 -11.54 -1.10 -3.14
N TYR A 196 -10.80 -0.82 -2.07
CA TYR A 196 -9.70 0.14 -2.13
C TYR A 196 -8.57 -0.37 -3.04
N ALA A 197 -8.20 -1.65 -2.94
CA ALA A 197 -7.16 -2.28 -3.76
C ALA A 197 -7.50 -2.27 -5.26
N SER A 198 -8.78 -2.39 -5.62
CA SER A 198 -9.21 -2.40 -7.03
C SER A 198 -9.00 -1.05 -7.74
N ILE A 199 -9.00 0.06 -7.02
CA ILE A 199 -8.77 1.43 -7.55
C ILE A 199 -7.39 1.99 -7.21
N LEU A 200 -6.60 1.26 -6.42
CA LEU A 200 -5.32 1.72 -5.88
C LEU A 200 -4.34 2.16 -6.98
N TYR A 201 -4.39 1.46 -8.11
CA TYR A 201 -3.56 1.73 -9.26
C TYR A 201 -4.39 2.11 -10.47
N LEU A 202 -3.96 3.14 -11.22
CA LEU A 202 -4.66 3.59 -12.42
C LEU A 202 -4.65 2.50 -13.51
N ARG A 203 -3.52 1.80 -13.64
CA ARG A 203 -3.26 0.69 -14.58
C ARG A 203 -2.40 -0.36 -13.91
N LEU A 204 -2.85 -1.61 -13.87
CA LEU A 204 -2.02 -2.72 -13.39
C LEU A 204 -1.06 -3.17 -14.51
N PRO A 205 0.24 -3.39 -14.23
CA PRO A 205 1.14 -4.05 -15.15
C PRO A 205 0.64 -5.46 -15.53
N GLN A 206 0.97 -5.94 -16.72
CA GLN A 206 0.46 -7.21 -17.28
C GLN A 206 0.68 -8.43 -16.37
N HIS A 207 1.77 -8.46 -15.62
CA HIS A 207 2.15 -9.57 -14.75
C HIS A 207 1.96 -9.27 -13.25
N PHE A 208 1.22 -8.21 -12.93
CA PHE A 208 0.94 -7.83 -11.55
C PHE A 208 -0.51 -8.15 -11.19
N LYS A 209 -0.70 -8.84 -10.07
CA LYS A 209 -2.03 -9.17 -9.53
C LYS A 209 -2.03 -8.94 -8.04
N VAL A 210 -3.19 -8.50 -7.52
CA VAL A 210 -3.44 -8.44 -6.08
C VAL A 210 -4.36 -9.61 -5.74
N ILE A 211 -3.96 -10.43 -4.79
CA ILE A 211 -4.77 -11.54 -4.26
C ILE A 211 -5.05 -11.19 -2.80
N LEU A 212 -6.32 -11.11 -2.45
CA LEU A 212 -6.80 -10.87 -1.09
C LEU A 212 -7.63 -12.08 -0.66
N CYS A 213 -7.36 -12.62 0.52
CA CYS A 213 -8.07 -13.80 1.06
C CYS A 213 -8.20 -14.95 0.03
N GLY A 214 -7.13 -15.24 -0.72
CA GLY A 214 -7.11 -16.29 -1.74
C GLY A 214 -7.80 -15.96 -3.07
N ARG A 215 -8.44 -14.79 -3.20
CA ARG A 215 -9.17 -14.36 -4.41
C ARG A 215 -8.54 -13.15 -5.07
N THR A 216 -8.34 -13.23 -6.38
CA THR A 216 -7.87 -12.10 -7.20
C THR A 216 -8.78 -10.90 -7.03
N VAL A 217 -8.20 -9.72 -6.82
CA VAL A 217 -8.90 -8.44 -6.82
C VAL A 217 -8.96 -7.94 -8.26
N GLU A 218 -10.17 -7.87 -8.81
CA GLU A 218 -10.38 -7.34 -10.15
C GLU A 218 -10.17 -5.81 -10.16
N PRO A 219 -9.34 -5.27 -11.08
CA PRO A 219 -9.10 -3.83 -11.16
C PRO A 219 -10.35 -3.09 -11.61
N HIS A 220 -10.71 -2.05 -10.87
CA HIS A 220 -11.84 -1.19 -11.18
C HIS A 220 -11.36 0.12 -11.77
N HIS A 221 -11.62 0.32 -13.06
CA HIS A 221 -11.25 1.55 -13.75
C HIS A 221 -12.39 2.56 -13.67
N ILE A 222 -12.27 3.56 -12.79
CA ILE A 222 -13.30 4.60 -12.56
C ILE A 222 -13.73 5.30 -13.85
N ILE A 223 -12.82 5.45 -14.82
CA ILE A 223 -13.14 6.01 -16.15
C ILE A 223 -14.27 5.25 -16.89
N LYS A 224 -14.49 3.97 -16.58
CA LYS A 224 -15.57 3.14 -17.14
C LYS A 224 -16.93 3.40 -16.48
N ASP A 225 -16.95 4.11 -15.36
CA ASP A 225 -18.18 4.54 -14.68
C ASP A 225 -18.70 5.87 -15.23
N LEU A 226 -17.90 6.56 -16.04
CA LEU A 226 -18.25 7.84 -16.65
C LEU A 226 -19.12 7.64 -17.91
N ILE A 227 -20.19 8.41 -18.00
CA ILE A 227 -21.01 8.64 -19.19
C ILE A 227 -20.82 10.11 -19.64
N TYR A 228 -21.04 10.37 -20.93
CA TYR A 228 -20.78 11.69 -21.53
C TYR A 228 -19.36 12.19 -21.23
N ARG A 229 -18.38 11.32 -21.46
CA ARG A 229 -16.99 11.57 -21.08
C ARG A 229 -16.34 12.61 -21.99
N GLU A 230 -15.69 13.58 -21.38
CA GLU A 230 -14.81 14.55 -22.03
C GLU A 230 -13.37 14.42 -21.52
N CYS A 231 -12.43 14.89 -22.32
CA CYS A 231 -11.00 14.92 -21.98
C CYS A 231 -10.51 16.36 -22.04
N ILE A 232 -10.24 16.95 -20.88
CA ILE A 232 -9.79 18.33 -20.77
C ILE A 232 -8.27 18.34 -20.55
N LYS A 233 -7.55 19.07 -21.40
CA LYS A 233 -6.10 19.28 -21.28
C LYS A 233 -5.82 20.47 -20.35
N TYR A 234 -4.94 20.27 -19.37
CA TYR A 234 -4.40 21.31 -18.50
C TYR A 234 -2.88 21.36 -18.64
N GLN A 235 -2.31 22.56 -18.77
CA GLN A 235 -0.87 22.78 -18.97
C GLN A 235 -0.28 23.69 -17.88
N PRO A 236 -0.08 23.20 -16.64
CA PRO A 236 0.57 23.96 -15.59
C PRO A 236 2.02 24.30 -15.96
N GLN A 237 2.45 25.52 -15.62
CA GLN A 237 3.86 25.89 -15.58
C GLN A 237 4.47 25.40 -14.26
N VAL A 238 5.55 24.62 -14.36
CA VAL A 238 6.32 24.06 -13.25
C VAL A 238 7.71 24.67 -13.26
N GLY A 239 8.04 25.46 -12.24
CA GLY A 239 9.30 26.21 -12.18
C GLY A 239 9.36 27.32 -13.23
N THR A 240 10.55 27.59 -13.75
CA THR A 240 10.82 28.80 -14.56
C THR A 240 10.38 28.68 -16.03
N SER A 241 10.18 27.48 -16.58
CA SER A 241 9.86 27.32 -18.01
C SER A 241 9.35 25.93 -18.45
N VAL A 242 9.08 24.99 -17.54
CA VAL A 242 8.60 23.65 -17.93
C VAL A 242 7.08 23.62 -17.90
N GLN A 243 6.43 23.38 -19.05
CA GLN A 243 5.01 23.05 -19.09
C GLN A 243 4.83 21.53 -19.07
N VAL A 244 3.90 21.06 -18.25
CA VAL A 244 3.55 19.63 -18.17
C VAL A 244 2.14 19.45 -18.68
N ASP A 245 1.93 18.43 -19.51
CA ASP A 245 0.59 18.09 -19.99
C ASP A 245 -0.13 17.18 -18.99
N VAL A 246 -1.32 17.59 -18.57
CA VAL A 246 -2.22 16.83 -17.69
C VAL A 246 -3.54 16.64 -18.41
N ILE A 247 -3.92 15.39 -18.64
CA ILE A 247 -5.22 15.05 -19.25
C ILE A 247 -6.16 14.61 -18.13
N THR A 248 -7.28 15.30 -18.00
CA THR A 248 -8.35 14.94 -17.07
C THR A 248 -9.51 14.35 -17.87
N SER A 249 -9.86 13.11 -17.58
CA SER A 249 -11.10 12.52 -18.09
C SER A 249 -12.22 12.81 -17.11
N ILE A 250 -13.22 13.58 -17.53
CA ILE A 250 -14.35 14.03 -16.72
C ILE A 250 -15.67 13.56 -17.36
N GLY A 251 -16.69 13.34 -16.55
CA GLY A 251 -18.03 13.00 -17.04
C GLY A 251 -18.99 12.75 -15.89
N PHE A 252 -20.21 12.34 -16.22
CA PHE A 252 -21.21 11.96 -15.21
C PHE A 252 -21.04 10.50 -14.80
N LEU A 253 -21.22 10.18 -13.53
CA LEU A 253 -21.27 8.82 -13.03
C LEU A 253 -22.57 8.15 -13.48
N LYS A 254 -22.50 6.86 -13.85
CA LYS A 254 -23.68 6.02 -14.09
C LYS A 254 -24.61 6.05 -12.87
N GLY A 255 -25.80 6.62 -13.02
CA GLY A 255 -26.77 6.81 -11.93
C GLY A 255 -26.93 8.27 -11.48
N ALA A 256 -26.15 9.20 -12.03
CA ALA A 256 -26.44 10.63 -11.96
C ALA A 256 -27.81 10.94 -12.64
N PRO A 257 -28.58 11.93 -12.14
CA PRO A 257 -28.26 12.83 -11.02
C PRO A 257 -28.64 12.26 -9.63
N HIS A 258 -29.15 11.03 -9.55
CA HIS A 258 -29.65 10.44 -8.30
C HIS A 258 -28.52 10.03 -7.33
N LEU A 259 -27.29 9.87 -7.83
CA LEU A 259 -26.10 9.65 -7.01
C LEU A 259 -25.66 10.92 -6.29
N ASP A 260 -25.42 10.83 -4.98
CA ASP A 260 -24.82 11.93 -4.19
C ASP A 260 -23.31 11.74 -4.06
N ILE A 261 -22.66 11.58 -5.21
CA ILE A 261 -21.24 11.24 -5.33
C ILE A 261 -20.66 12.09 -6.44
N TYR A 262 -19.50 12.67 -6.18
CA TYR A 262 -18.81 13.54 -7.12
C TYR A 262 -17.34 13.67 -6.72
N GLY A 263 -16.53 14.27 -7.60
CA GLY A 263 -15.15 14.64 -7.33
C GLY A 263 -14.13 13.90 -8.19
N PHE A 264 -12.86 14.24 -7.97
CA PHE A 264 -11.74 13.82 -8.79
C PHE A 264 -10.95 12.69 -8.11
N ASN A 265 -10.56 11.71 -8.89
CA ASN A 265 -9.66 10.64 -8.50
C ASN A 265 -8.27 11.00 -9.02
N VAL A 266 -7.43 11.52 -8.12
CA VAL A 266 -6.10 12.05 -8.45
C VAL A 266 -5.05 10.99 -8.16
N TYR A 267 -4.36 10.55 -9.21
CA TYR A 267 -3.24 9.63 -9.14
C TYR A 267 -1.91 10.38 -9.21
N HIS A 268 -0.86 9.78 -8.67
CA HIS A 268 0.52 10.20 -8.85
C HIS A 268 1.35 8.96 -9.13
N ARG A 269 1.93 8.88 -10.32
CA ARG A 269 2.75 7.76 -10.82
C ARG A 269 2.05 6.44 -10.64
N ASN A 270 0.88 6.35 -11.24
CA ASN A 270 -0.01 5.20 -11.24
C ASN A 270 -0.60 4.85 -9.87
N ARG A 271 -0.30 5.58 -8.78
CA ARG A 271 -0.84 5.34 -7.43
C ARG A 271 -1.88 6.39 -7.07
N LEU A 272 -3.07 5.96 -6.66
CA LEU A 272 -4.13 6.84 -6.17
C LEU A 272 -3.63 7.67 -4.98
N ILE A 273 -3.91 8.96 -4.89
CA ILE A 273 -3.58 9.81 -3.73
C ILE A 273 -4.86 10.37 -3.13
N LEU A 274 -5.70 11.00 -3.96
CA LEU A 274 -6.95 11.60 -3.53
C LEU A 274 -8.14 10.91 -4.22
N PRO A 275 -8.87 10.02 -3.55
CA PRO A 275 -10.10 9.42 -4.08
C PRO A 275 -11.30 10.36 -3.95
N PHE A 276 -12.07 10.54 -5.02
CA PHE A 276 -13.32 11.35 -5.02
C PHE A 276 -13.19 12.71 -4.33
N TRP A 277 -12.11 13.43 -4.59
CA TRP A 277 -11.83 14.73 -3.99
C TRP A 277 -12.69 15.83 -4.63
N ALA A 278 -13.41 16.57 -3.79
CA ALA A 278 -14.32 17.63 -4.24
C ALA A 278 -13.61 18.89 -4.80
N ALA A 279 -12.29 19.02 -4.63
CA ALA A 279 -11.50 20.17 -5.13
C ALA A 279 -12.12 21.55 -4.79
N GLY A 280 -12.59 21.73 -3.55
CA GLY A 280 -13.19 22.99 -3.10
C GLY A 280 -14.55 23.33 -3.73
N SER A 281 -15.20 22.37 -4.39
CA SER A 281 -16.57 22.52 -4.89
C SER A 281 -17.57 22.56 -3.74
N GLU A 282 -18.53 23.50 -3.81
CA GLU A 282 -19.62 23.59 -2.84
C GLU A 282 -20.48 22.34 -2.88
N ARG A 283 -21.00 21.91 -1.71
CA ARG A 283 -21.84 20.72 -1.61
C ARG A 283 -23.04 20.84 -2.57
N GLY A 284 -23.16 19.86 -3.47
CA GLY A 284 -24.24 19.77 -4.44
C GLY A 284 -23.93 20.38 -5.82
N ARG A 285 -22.90 21.24 -5.92
CA ARG A 285 -22.40 21.72 -7.22
C ARG A 285 -21.53 20.63 -7.85
N GLY A 286 -21.89 20.19 -9.06
CA GLY A 286 -21.21 19.07 -9.74
C GLY A 286 -21.61 17.68 -9.21
N ARG A 287 -22.79 17.55 -8.58
CA ARG A 287 -23.31 16.24 -8.15
C ARG A 287 -23.37 15.27 -9.33
N GLY A 288 -22.82 14.07 -9.12
CA GLY A 288 -22.71 13.05 -10.17
C GLY A 288 -21.54 13.26 -11.12
N ILE A 289 -20.80 14.38 -11.07
CA ILE A 289 -19.62 14.59 -11.92
C ILE A 289 -18.40 13.97 -11.24
N ALA A 290 -17.67 13.13 -11.97
CA ALA A 290 -16.41 12.59 -11.52
C ALA A 290 -15.32 12.76 -12.57
N GLY A 291 -14.09 12.96 -12.09
CA GLY A 291 -12.92 13.07 -12.93
C GLY A 291 -11.82 12.09 -12.53
N VAL A 292 -10.95 11.77 -13.47
CA VAL A 292 -9.76 10.94 -13.27
C VAL A 292 -8.58 11.64 -13.93
N LEU A 293 -7.49 11.82 -13.18
CA LEU A 293 -6.25 12.41 -13.68
C LEU A 293 -5.02 11.86 -12.97
N GLU A 294 -3.86 12.02 -13.61
CA GLU A 294 -2.56 11.76 -13.01
C GLU A 294 -1.76 13.07 -12.89
N ALA A 295 -1.44 13.47 -11.66
CA ALA A 295 -0.82 14.74 -11.31
C ALA A 295 0.64 14.53 -10.86
N ASN A 296 1.51 14.12 -11.78
CA ASN A 296 2.93 13.82 -11.49
C ASN A 296 3.79 15.06 -11.17
N PHE A 297 3.26 16.27 -11.39
CA PHE A 297 3.94 17.54 -11.18
C PHE A 297 3.81 18.09 -9.74
N ILE A 298 2.96 17.48 -8.92
CA ILE A 298 2.79 17.81 -7.50
C ILE A 298 3.31 16.66 -6.62
N ARG A 299 3.89 16.99 -5.48
CA ARG A 299 4.51 16.02 -4.57
C ARG A 299 3.50 15.53 -3.53
N PRO A 300 3.36 14.21 -3.33
CA PRO A 300 2.52 13.67 -2.27
C PRO A 300 3.16 13.87 -0.89
N THR A 301 2.33 13.95 0.15
CA THR A 301 2.73 13.93 1.55
C THR A 301 3.42 12.60 1.92
N HIS A 302 4.06 12.54 3.10
CA HIS A 302 4.82 11.37 3.54
C HIS A 302 3.98 10.07 3.59
N ASP A 303 2.72 10.16 4.03
CA ASP A 303 1.76 9.06 4.10
C ASP A 303 1.09 8.72 2.73
N LYS A 304 1.28 9.60 1.73
CA LYS A 304 0.71 9.50 0.38
C LYS A 304 -0.81 9.46 0.37
N GLN A 305 -1.44 10.16 1.31
CA GLN A 305 -2.89 10.36 1.38
C GLN A 305 -3.31 11.79 1.01
N ASP A 306 -2.35 12.67 0.75
CA ASP A 306 -2.58 14.03 0.27
C ASP A 306 -1.36 14.51 -0.56
N PHE A 307 -1.41 15.74 -1.04
CA PHE A 307 -0.31 16.47 -1.66
C PHE A 307 0.17 17.63 -0.79
N GLU A 308 1.44 17.99 -0.96
CA GLU A 308 2.01 19.20 -0.36
C GLU A 308 1.20 20.43 -0.80
N LYS A 309 0.80 21.28 0.16
CA LYS A 309 -0.06 22.46 -0.06
C LYS A 309 0.72 23.63 -0.67
N THR A 310 1.25 23.39 -1.86
CA THR A 310 2.00 24.33 -2.68
C THR A 310 1.08 25.16 -3.57
N GLU A 311 1.62 26.21 -4.18
CA GLU A 311 0.90 27.01 -5.18
C GLU A 311 0.42 26.16 -6.37
N LEU A 312 1.22 25.17 -6.79
CA LEU A 312 0.84 24.22 -7.86
C LEU A 312 -0.39 23.40 -7.48
N PHE A 313 -0.50 22.98 -6.22
CA PHE A 313 -1.68 22.28 -5.71
C PHE A 313 -2.93 23.16 -5.73
N GLN A 314 -2.82 24.42 -5.29
CA GLN A 314 -3.93 25.38 -5.29
C GLN A 314 -4.40 25.74 -6.71
N ARG A 315 -3.46 25.88 -7.66
CA ARG A 315 -3.78 26.08 -9.08
C ARG A 315 -4.51 24.87 -9.67
N LEU A 316 -4.09 23.65 -9.32
CA LEU A 316 -4.80 22.44 -9.72
C LEU A 316 -6.21 22.40 -9.13
N GLU A 317 -6.37 22.67 -7.84
CA GLU A 317 -7.69 22.72 -7.17
C GLU A 317 -8.63 23.69 -7.89
N THR A 318 -8.15 24.91 -8.17
CA THR A 318 -8.91 25.93 -8.92
C THR A 318 -9.30 25.43 -10.30
N ARG A 319 -8.35 24.84 -11.05
CA ARG A 319 -8.63 24.32 -12.40
C ARG A 319 -9.65 23.18 -12.39
N LEU A 320 -9.60 22.27 -11.42
CA LEU A 320 -10.56 21.17 -11.32
C LEU A 320 -11.98 21.68 -11.02
N LYS A 321 -12.09 22.74 -10.20
CA LYS A 321 -13.35 23.43 -9.96
C LYS A 321 -13.91 24.05 -11.23
N ASP A 322 -13.07 24.72 -12.03
CA ASP A 322 -13.48 25.32 -13.31
C ASP A 322 -13.91 24.25 -14.33
N MET A 323 -13.15 23.15 -14.43
CA MET A 323 -13.49 22.00 -15.30
C MET A 323 -14.85 21.37 -14.96
N THR A 324 -15.31 21.49 -13.73
CA THR A 324 -16.63 20.97 -13.32
C THR A 324 -17.79 21.85 -13.81
N MET A 325 -17.49 23.11 -14.15
CA MET A 325 -18.46 24.12 -14.61
C MET A 325 -18.49 24.28 -16.15
N GLU A 326 -17.40 23.92 -16.83
CA GLU A 326 -17.27 23.85 -18.31
C GLU A 326 -18.23 22.82 -18.92
#